data_AF-G9K784-F1
#
_entry.id   AF-G9K784-F1
#
_cell.length_a   1.000
_cell.length_b   1.000
_cell.length_c   1.000
_cell.angle_alpha   90.00
_cell.angle_beta   90.00
_cell.angle_gamma   90.00
#
_symmetry.space_group_name_H-M   'P 1'
#
loop_
_entity.id
_entity.type
_entity.pdbx_description
1 polymer ?
#
loop_
_entity_poly.entity_id
_entity_poly.type
_entity_poly.pdbx_seq_one_letter_code
_entity_poly.pdbx_strand_id
1 'polypeptide(L)'
;VNAQFLELYNEEVLDLFDTTRDIDAKNKKSNIRIHEDSTGGIYTVGVTTRTVNTESEMMQCLKLGALSRTTASTQMNVQSSRSHAIFTIHLCQTRMCPQIDAENATDNKVISESSQLNEFETLTAKFHFVDLAGSERLKRTGATGERAKEGISINCGLLALGNVISALGDKSKRA
;
A
#
# COMPACT_ATOMS: atom_id res chain seq x y z
N VAL A 1 -12.28 6.30 7.62
CA VAL A 1 -10.96 5.70 7.35
C VAL A 1 -11.03 4.93 6.05
N ASN A 2 -9.97 4.85 5.26
CA ASN A 2 -9.99 4.11 3.99
C ASN A 2 -9.00 2.96 4.02
N ALA A 3 -9.40 1.81 3.50
CA ALA A 3 -8.58 0.62 3.37
C ALA A 3 -8.40 0.23 1.90
N GLN A 4 -7.22 -0.25 1.55
CA GLN A 4 -6.88 -0.83 0.25
C GLN A 4 -6.13 -2.14 0.49
N PHE A 5 -6.32 -3.14 -0.36
CA PHE A 5 -5.59 -4.39 -0.24
C PHE A 5 -5.12 -4.88 -1.60
N LEU A 6 -3.81 -4.90 -1.77
CA LEU A 6 -3.14 -5.31 -2.99
C LEU A 6 -2.37 -6.61 -2.78
N GLU A 7 -2.30 -7.41 -3.83
CA GLU A 7 -1.40 -8.55 -3.98
C GLU A 7 -0.45 -8.27 -5.14
N LEU A 8 0.82 -8.61 -4.98
CA LEU A 8 1.79 -8.64 -6.06
C LEU A 8 2.16 -10.10 -6.30
N TYR A 9 1.73 -10.61 -7.45
CA TYR A 9 1.99 -11.97 -7.85
C TYR A 9 2.58 -11.98 -9.26
N ASN A 10 3.76 -12.58 -9.41
CA ASN A 10 4.46 -12.69 -10.70
C ASN A 10 4.58 -11.33 -11.44
N GLU A 11 5.00 -10.28 -10.72
CA GLU A 11 5.10 -8.88 -11.20
C GLU A 11 3.77 -8.22 -11.62
N GLU A 12 2.63 -8.86 -11.40
CA GLU A 12 1.31 -8.27 -11.63
C GLU A 12 0.67 -7.80 -10.32
N VAL A 13 0.17 -6.56 -10.33
CA VAL A 13 -0.54 -5.97 -9.20
C VAL A 13 -2.01 -6.38 -9.27
N LEU A 14 -2.52 -6.92 -8.18
CA LEU A 14 -3.85 -7.49 -8.08
C LEU A 14 -4.61 -6.79 -6.96
N ASP A 15 -5.86 -6.39 -7.22
CA ASP A 15 -6.77 -5.85 -6.20
C ASP A 15 -7.51 -7.00 -5.53
N LEU A 16 -7.34 -7.13 -4.21
CA LEU A 16 -7.96 -8.18 -3.41
C LEU A 16 -9.39 -7.83 -2.95
N PHE A 17 -9.82 -6.58 -3.13
CA PHE A 17 -11.20 -6.14 -2.87
C PHE A 17 -12.09 -6.17 -4.10
N ASP A 18 -11.53 -6.37 -5.29
CA ASP A 18 -12.30 -6.51 -6.52
C ASP A 18 -13.01 -7.86 -6.57
N THR A 19 -14.30 -7.86 -6.22
CA THR A 19 -15.18 -9.03 -6.28
C THR A 19 -15.69 -9.32 -7.70
N THR A 20 -15.38 -8.46 -8.68
CA THR A 20 -15.80 -8.64 -10.09
C THR A 20 -14.80 -9.44 -10.91
N ARG A 21 -13.77 -9.99 -10.25
CA ARG A 21 -12.90 -11.01 -10.83
C ARG A 21 -13.69 -12.28 -11.11
N ASP A 22 -14.39 -12.26 -12.23
CA ASP A 22 -14.95 -13.45 -12.83
C ASP A 22 -13.82 -14.46 -13.03
N ILE A 23 -14.01 -15.66 -12.50
CA ILE A 23 -13.09 -16.79 -12.65
C ILE A 23 -12.94 -17.17 -14.15
N ASP A 24 -13.94 -16.80 -14.97
CA ASP A 24 -13.95 -16.94 -16.43
C ASP A 24 -13.25 -15.80 -17.18
N ALA A 25 -12.96 -14.68 -16.50
CA ALA A 25 -12.28 -13.51 -17.05
C ALA A 25 -10.79 -13.45 -16.66
N LYS A 26 -10.13 -14.61 -16.55
CA LYS A 26 -8.67 -14.78 -16.31
C LYS A 26 -7.74 -13.95 -17.20
N ASN A 27 -8.26 -13.32 -18.26
CA ASN A 27 -7.51 -12.47 -19.18
C ASN A 27 -7.69 -10.96 -18.98
N LYS A 28 -8.51 -10.51 -18.02
CA LYS A 28 -8.64 -9.08 -17.76
C LYS A 28 -7.48 -8.64 -16.86
N LYS A 29 -6.40 -8.18 -17.49
CA LYS A 29 -5.28 -7.53 -16.80
C LYS A 29 -5.84 -6.49 -15.82
N SER A 30 -5.31 -6.49 -14.61
CA SER A 30 -5.64 -5.46 -13.63
C SER A 30 -5.36 -4.09 -14.24
N ASN A 31 -6.36 -3.19 -14.20
CA ASN A 31 -6.19 -1.82 -14.70
C ASN A 31 -5.42 -0.94 -13.70
N ILE A 32 -4.68 -1.55 -12.78
CA ILE A 32 -3.98 -0.89 -11.70
C ILE A 32 -2.65 -0.37 -12.23
N ARG A 33 -2.42 0.93 -12.10
CA ARG A 33 -1.17 1.58 -12.54
C ARG A 33 -0.50 2.28 -11.37
N ILE A 34 0.80 2.07 -11.25
CA ILE A 34 1.66 2.76 -10.28
C ILE A 34 2.18 4.04 -10.94
N HIS A 35 2.02 5.17 -10.27
CA HIS A 35 2.51 6.47 -10.69
C HIS A 35 3.40 7.09 -9.62
N GLU A 36 4.27 7.97 -10.05
CA GLU A 36 5.15 8.78 -9.21
C GLU A 36 4.75 10.24 -9.35
N ASP A 37 4.58 10.93 -8.23
CA ASP A 37 4.31 12.37 -8.21
C ASP A 37 5.60 13.19 -8.41
N SER A 38 5.46 14.51 -8.57
CA SER A 38 6.60 15.42 -8.75
C SER A 38 7.57 15.49 -7.56
N THR A 39 7.17 14.95 -6.41
CA THR A 39 7.96 14.89 -5.17
C THR A 39 8.58 13.50 -4.93
N GLY A 40 8.41 12.55 -5.87
CA GLY A 40 8.88 11.18 -5.76
C GLY A 40 7.96 10.26 -4.94
N GLY A 41 6.76 10.71 -4.59
CA GLY A 41 5.74 9.93 -3.90
C GLY A 41 5.04 8.95 -4.83
N ILE A 42 4.94 7.69 -4.40
CA ILE A 42 4.29 6.63 -5.19
C ILE A 42 2.82 6.50 -4.83
N TYR A 43 1.95 6.49 -5.85
CA TYR A 43 0.51 6.27 -5.72
C TYR A 43 -0.03 5.32 -6.78
N THR A 44 -1.12 4.64 -6.45
CA THR A 44 -1.77 3.67 -7.32
C THR A 44 -3.10 4.20 -7.83
N VAL A 45 -3.38 4.00 -9.12
CA VAL A 45 -4.62 4.39 -9.79
C VAL A 45 -5.37 3.14 -10.19
N GLY A 46 -6.69 3.13 -10.01
CA GLY A 46 -7.56 1.98 -10.34
C GLY A 46 -7.68 0.94 -9.24
N VAL A 47 -7.26 1.26 -8.01
CA VAL A 47 -7.40 0.39 -6.82
C VAL A 47 -8.70 0.67 -6.10
N THR A 48 -9.45 -0.39 -5.79
CA THR A 48 -10.67 -0.31 -5.00
C THR A 48 -10.34 0.13 -3.58
N THR A 49 -10.98 1.21 -3.16
CA THR A 49 -10.82 1.76 -1.81
C THR A 49 -12.10 1.54 -1.03
N ARG A 50 -12.01 0.90 0.13
CA ARG A 50 -13.16 0.67 1.01
C ARG A 50 -13.13 1.63 2.18
N THR A 51 -14.19 2.40 2.32
CA THR A 51 -14.40 3.23 3.52
C THR A 51 -14.85 2.34 4.67
N VAL A 52 -14.19 2.49 5.81
CA VAL A 52 -14.47 1.78 7.06
C VAL A 52 -14.65 2.78 8.18
N ASN A 53 -15.65 2.54 9.01
CA ASN A 53 -16.06 3.40 10.12
C ASN A 53 -15.82 2.74 11.48
N THR A 54 -15.71 1.41 11.51
CA THR A 54 -15.48 0.65 12.74
C THR A 54 -14.25 -0.26 12.62
N GLU A 55 -13.67 -0.61 13.76
CA GLU A 55 -12.60 -1.60 13.84
C GLU A 55 -13.03 -2.96 13.26
N SER A 56 -14.26 -3.40 13.58
CA SER A 56 -14.82 -4.66 13.09
C SER A 56 -14.88 -4.70 11.55
N GLU A 57 -15.32 -3.61 10.91
CA GLU A 57 -15.33 -3.49 9.45
C GLU A 57 -13.92 -3.55 8.85
N MET A 58 -12.95 -2.90 9.50
CA MET A 58 -11.54 -2.95 9.08
C MET A 58 -11.00 -4.39 9.14
N MET A 59 -11.24 -5.08 10.25
CA MET A 59 -10.83 -6.47 10.43
C MET A 59 -11.54 -7.41 9.46
N GLN A 60 -12.80 -7.16 9.13
CA GLN A 60 -13.52 -7.91 8.11
C GLN A 60 -12.93 -7.69 6.72
N CYS A 61 -12.57 -6.46 6.36
CA CYS A 61 -11.89 -6.16 5.09
C CYS A 61 -10.56 -6.93 5.00
N LEU A 62 -9.75 -6.92 6.06
CA LEU A 62 -8.51 -7.69 6.11
C LEU A 62 -8.75 -9.20 5.91
N LYS A 63 -9.73 -9.78 6.62
CA LYS A 63 -10.09 -11.20 6.49
C LYS A 63 -10.55 -11.55 5.07
N LEU A 64 -11.43 -10.74 4.49
CA LEU A 64 -11.95 -10.97 3.13
C LEU A 64 -10.84 -10.92 2.09
N GLY A 65 -9.94 -9.92 2.16
CA GLY A 65 -8.82 -9.85 1.22
C GLY A 65 -7.81 -10.98 1.42
N ALA A 66 -7.57 -11.43 2.67
CA ALA A 66 -6.72 -12.59 2.94
C ALA A 66 -7.31 -13.90 2.39
N LEU A 67 -8.64 -14.04 2.43
CA LEU A 67 -9.35 -15.14 1.78
C LEU A 67 -9.20 -15.06 0.25
N SER A 68 -9.43 -13.87 -0.34
CA SER A 68 -9.26 -13.61 -1.77
C SER A 68 -7.86 -14.01 -2.28
N ARG A 69 -6.82 -13.62 -1.54
CA ARG A 69 -5.41 -14.00 -1.78
C ARG A 69 -5.24 -15.53 -1.84
N THR A 70 -5.87 -16.23 -0.89
CA THR A 70 -5.80 -17.70 -0.81
C THR A 70 -6.56 -18.37 -1.95
N THR A 71 -7.72 -17.84 -2.35
CA THR A 71 -8.56 -18.42 -3.42
C THR A 71 -8.01 -18.17 -4.82
N ALA A 72 -7.35 -17.04 -5.06
CA ALA A 72 -6.64 -16.80 -6.32
C ALA A 72 -5.49 -17.81 -6.54
N SER A 73 -4.96 -18.36 -5.44
CA SER A 73 -3.85 -19.31 -5.44
C SER A 73 -4.25 -20.76 -5.77
N THR A 74 -5.53 -21.10 -5.94
CA THR A 74 -5.96 -22.51 -6.07
C THR A 74 -6.77 -22.85 -7.33
N GLN A 75 -6.10 -23.58 -8.23
CA GLN A 75 -6.52 -24.97 -8.48
C GLN A 75 -5.46 -26.03 -8.09
N MET A 76 -4.25 -25.66 -7.61
CA MET A 76 -3.24 -26.68 -7.23
C MET A 76 -2.06 -26.22 -6.35
N ASN A 77 -2.16 -25.15 -5.55
CA ASN A 77 -1.03 -24.72 -4.70
C ASN A 77 -1.51 -24.21 -3.34
N VAL A 78 -1.10 -24.88 -2.27
CA VAL A 78 -0.98 -24.26 -0.95
C VAL A 78 0.33 -23.47 -0.99
N GLN A 79 0.28 -22.14 -1.08
CA GLN A 79 1.28 -21.30 -0.40
C GLN A 79 1.00 -19.81 -0.58
N SER A 80 0.51 -19.20 0.50
CA SER A 80 0.62 -17.75 0.75
C SER A 80 2.06 -17.23 0.77
N SER A 81 3.08 -18.11 0.66
CA SER A 81 4.49 -17.73 0.61
C SER A 81 4.98 -17.33 -0.78
N ARG A 82 4.11 -17.29 -1.80
CA ARG A 82 4.52 -17.06 -3.20
C ARG A 82 4.01 -15.76 -3.82
N SER A 83 3.22 -15.00 -3.09
CA SER A 83 2.84 -13.64 -3.45
C SER A 83 3.18 -12.70 -2.31
N HIS A 84 3.39 -11.43 -2.65
CA HIS A 84 3.51 -10.38 -1.66
C HIS A 84 2.15 -9.73 -1.48
N ALA A 85 1.82 -9.26 -0.30
CA ALA A 85 0.57 -8.57 -0.05
C ALA A 85 0.80 -7.27 0.70
N ILE A 86 0.04 -6.24 0.32
CA ILE A 86 0.16 -4.89 0.86
C ILE A 86 -1.24 -4.43 1.25
N PHE A 87 -1.51 -4.44 2.55
CA PHE A 87 -2.72 -3.86 3.11
C PHE A 87 -2.44 -2.43 3.57
N THR A 88 -3.12 -1.46 2.96
CA THR A 88 -2.90 -0.03 3.21
C THR A 88 -4.10 0.59 3.91
N ILE A 89 -3.85 1.28 5.02
CA ILE A 89 -4.83 2.10 5.72
C ILE A 89 -4.48 3.57 5.51
N HIS A 90 -5.43 4.34 4.98
CA HIS A 90 -5.35 5.78 4.86
C HIS A 90 -6.25 6.41 5.93
N LEU A 91 -5.63 7.13 6.85
CA LEU A 91 -6.29 7.96 7.86
C LEU A 91 -6.23 9.41 7.43
N CYS A 92 -7.36 10.10 7.49
CA CYS A 92 -7.45 11.54 7.30
C CYS A 92 -8.25 12.09 8.49
N GLN A 93 -7.63 12.98 9.26
CA GLN A 93 -8.21 13.65 10.40
C GLN A 93 -8.16 15.15 10.14
N THR A 94 -9.32 15.80 10.19
CA THR A 94 -9.39 17.26 10.16
C THR A 94 -9.67 17.76 11.56
N ARG A 95 -8.80 18.63 12.08
CA ARG A 95 -8.95 19.27 13.38
C ARG A 95 -9.03 20.78 13.21
N MET A 96 -9.68 21.44 14.15
CA MET A 96 -9.70 22.89 14.22
C MET A 96 -8.45 23.35 14.97
N CYS A 97 -7.71 24.29 14.40
CA CYS A 97 -6.56 24.89 15.08
C CYS A 97 -7.06 25.68 16.29
N PRO A 98 -6.46 25.48 17.48
CA PRO A 98 -6.72 26.39 18.59
C PRO A 98 -6.21 27.78 18.21
N GLN A 99 -7.02 28.82 18.45
CA GLN A 99 -6.56 30.19 18.27
C GLN A 99 -5.41 30.42 19.25
N ILE A 100 -4.22 30.70 18.72
CA ILE A 100 -3.11 31.18 19.54
C ILE A 100 -3.50 32.59 19.94
N ASP A 101 -3.96 32.77 21.18
CA ASP A 101 -4.07 34.09 21.77
C ASP A 101 -2.67 34.71 21.79
N ALA A 102 -2.43 35.60 20.83
CA ALA A 102 -1.20 36.35 20.69
C ALA A 102 -1.10 37.38 21.83
N GLU A 103 -0.89 36.94 23.07
CA GLU A 103 -0.68 37.84 24.21
C GLU A 103 0.74 38.46 24.25
N ASN A 104 1.59 38.27 23.25
CA ASN A 104 2.91 38.92 23.20
C ASN A 104 3.36 39.29 21.79
N ALA A 105 2.71 40.29 21.19
CA ALA A 105 3.33 41.11 20.15
C ALA A 105 2.90 42.56 20.36
N THR A 106 3.73 43.29 21.11
CA THR A 106 3.75 44.75 21.12
C THR A 106 3.90 45.29 19.69
N ASP A 107 3.20 46.40 19.47
CA ASP A 107 3.29 47.36 18.37
C ASP A 107 2.55 47.10 17.05
N ASN A 108 1.46 47.86 16.92
CA ASN A 108 0.91 48.47 15.70
C ASN A 108 0.69 47.55 14.51
N LYS A 109 -0.51 46.95 14.45
CA LYS A 109 -1.14 46.68 13.15
C LYS A 109 -2.61 47.08 13.14
N VAL A 110 -2.87 48.07 12.31
CA VAL A 110 -4.16 48.66 11.96
C VAL A 110 -5.19 47.56 11.66
N ILE A 111 -6.34 47.73 12.28
CA ILE A 111 -7.57 46.96 12.13
C ILE A 111 -7.92 46.85 10.64
N SER A 112 -7.96 45.62 10.13
CA SER A 112 -8.67 45.26 8.90
C SER A 112 -9.14 43.82 9.02
N GLU A 113 -10.31 43.68 9.65
CA GLU A 113 -11.39 42.71 9.45
C GLU A 113 -11.15 41.57 8.44
N SER A 114 -10.23 40.65 8.73
CA SER A 114 -10.28 39.31 8.15
C SER A 114 -10.96 38.41 9.16
N SER A 115 -12.24 38.12 8.90
CA SER A 115 -13.00 36.95 9.36
C SER A 115 -12.20 35.98 10.20
N GLN A 116 -12.65 35.72 11.44
CA GLN A 116 -12.28 34.56 12.26
C GLN A 116 -12.53 33.28 11.45
N LEU A 117 -11.64 32.97 10.52
CA LEU A 117 -11.65 31.73 9.78
C LEU A 117 -11.10 30.73 10.78
N ASN A 118 -11.99 29.85 11.25
CA ASN A 118 -11.60 28.63 11.93
C ASN A 118 -10.61 27.91 11.01
N GLU A 119 -9.32 28.04 11.29
CA GLU A 119 -8.29 27.38 10.49
C GLU A 119 -8.39 25.89 10.77
N PHE A 120 -8.66 25.10 9.72
CA PHE A 120 -8.75 23.65 9.82
C PHE A 120 -7.44 23.05 9.34
N GLU A 121 -6.83 22.23 10.18
CA GLU A 121 -5.65 21.45 9.85
C GLU A 121 -6.07 20.03 9.51
N THR A 122 -5.66 19.54 8.33
CA THR A 122 -5.86 18.15 7.92
C THR A 122 -4.57 17.37 8.10
N LEU A 123 -4.58 16.41 9.02
CA LEU A 123 -3.53 15.40 9.15
C LEU A 123 -3.90 14.14 8.37
N THR A 124 -2.99 13.71 7.51
CA THR A 124 -3.09 12.42 6.80
C THR A 124 -2.02 11.47 7.27
N ALA A 125 -2.39 10.22 7.56
CA ALA A 125 -1.45 9.14 7.87
C ALA A 125 -1.74 7.93 6.98
N LYS A 126 -0.67 7.21 6.61
CA LYS A 126 -0.73 6.06 5.72
C LYS A 126 0.03 4.91 6.36
N PHE A 127 -0.65 3.81 6.64
CA PHE A 127 -0.06 2.61 7.21
C PHE A 127 -0.02 1.52 6.16
N HIS A 128 1.15 0.97 5.91
CA HIS A 128 1.34 -0.16 5.02
C HIS A 128 1.69 -1.41 5.83
N PHE A 129 0.80 -2.39 5.83
CA PHE A 129 1.03 -3.72 6.38
C PHE A 129 1.44 -4.62 5.23
N VAL A 130 2.74 -4.91 5.15
CA VAL A 130 3.34 -5.67 4.05
C VAL A 130 3.69 -7.08 4.52
N ASP A 131 3.18 -8.06 3.81
CA ASP A 131 3.53 -9.48 3.94
C ASP A 131 4.34 -9.89 2.70
N LEU A 132 5.60 -10.27 2.89
CA LEU A 132 6.48 -10.62 1.77
C LEU A 132 6.49 -12.15 1.57
N ALA A 133 6.53 -12.56 0.31
CA ALA A 133 6.78 -13.93 -0.09
C ALA A 133 8.10 -14.46 0.49
N GLY A 134 8.21 -15.80 0.56
CA GLY A 134 9.37 -16.47 1.10
C GLY A 134 10.62 -16.30 0.23
N SER A 135 11.78 -16.25 0.88
CA SER A 135 13.10 -16.12 0.23
C SER A 135 13.75 -17.47 -0.07
N GLU A 136 12.97 -18.54 -0.22
CA GLU A 136 13.50 -19.88 -0.42
C GLU A 136 14.34 -20.00 -1.70
N ARG A 137 15.48 -20.68 -1.55
CA ARG A 137 16.37 -20.98 -2.68
C ARG A 137 15.77 -22.09 -3.53
N LEU A 138 15.66 -21.83 -4.83
CA LEU A 138 15.13 -22.77 -5.82
C LEU A 138 15.82 -24.15 -5.80
N LYS A 139 17.14 -24.20 -5.55
CA LYS A 139 17.90 -25.45 -5.44
C LYS A 139 17.41 -26.38 -4.31
N ARG A 140 16.79 -25.83 -3.26
CA ARG A 140 16.29 -26.59 -2.10
C ARG A 140 14.84 -27.06 -2.28
N THR A 141 14.08 -26.41 -3.16
CA THR A 141 12.65 -26.72 -3.39
C THR A 141 12.45 -27.80 -4.46
N GLY A 142 13.45 -28.04 -5.32
CA GLY A 142 13.33 -29.00 -6.42
C GLY A 142 12.26 -28.62 -7.46
N ALA A 143 11.80 -27.36 -7.45
CA ALA A 143 10.76 -26.88 -8.35
C ALA A 143 11.26 -26.81 -9.79
N THR A 144 10.45 -27.28 -10.74
CA THR A 144 10.75 -27.30 -12.18
C THR A 144 9.65 -26.57 -12.97
N GLY A 145 9.95 -26.19 -14.22
CA GLY A 145 8.99 -25.57 -15.13
C GLY A 145 8.46 -24.21 -14.63
N GLU A 146 7.14 -24.05 -14.60
CA GLU A 146 6.48 -22.81 -14.17
C GLU A 146 6.75 -22.45 -12.71
N ARG A 147 6.80 -23.45 -11.81
CA ARG A 147 7.14 -23.21 -10.40
C ARG A 147 8.56 -22.67 -10.22
N ALA A 148 9.47 -23.00 -11.13
CA ALA A 148 10.82 -22.43 -11.13
C ALA A 148 10.81 -20.97 -11.57
N LYS A 149 10.04 -20.62 -12.61
CA LYS A 149 9.86 -19.23 -13.06
C LYS A 149 9.25 -18.35 -11.97
N GLU A 150 8.21 -18.85 -11.31
CA GLU A 150 7.56 -18.21 -10.17
C GLU A 150 8.57 -17.93 -9.03
N GLY A 151 9.34 -18.95 -8.62
CA GLY A 151 10.37 -18.79 -7.60
C GLY A 151 11.48 -17.81 -7.98
N ILE A 152 11.80 -17.68 -9.27
CA ILE A 152 12.75 -16.67 -9.76
C ILE A 152 12.15 -15.27 -9.66
N SER A 153 10.88 -15.08 -10.04
CA SER A 153 10.19 -13.78 -9.94
C SER A 153 10.14 -13.28 -8.51
N ILE A 154 9.75 -14.12 -7.55
CA ILE A 154 9.71 -13.79 -6.12
C ILE A 154 11.09 -13.32 -5.63
N ASN A 155 12.12 -14.11 -5.94
CA ASN A 155 13.48 -13.78 -5.51
C ASN A 155 14.03 -12.53 -6.22
N CYS A 156 13.58 -12.22 -7.43
CA CYS A 156 13.93 -10.99 -8.14
C CYS A 156 13.42 -9.74 -7.39
N GLY A 157 12.15 -9.74 -6.99
CA GLY A 157 11.56 -8.65 -6.20
C GLY A 157 12.26 -8.45 -4.85
N LEU A 158 12.55 -9.54 -4.13
CA LEU A 158 13.29 -9.50 -2.86
C LEU A 158 14.74 -9.03 -3.04
N LEU A 159 15.40 -9.39 -4.14
CA LEU A 159 16.74 -8.92 -4.47
C LEU A 159 16.74 -7.41 -4.74
N ALA A 160 15.76 -6.92 -5.49
CA ALA A 160 15.61 -5.48 -5.76
C ALA A 160 15.42 -4.70 -4.44
N LEU A 161 14.57 -5.20 -3.54
CA LEU A 161 14.40 -4.63 -2.20
C LEU A 161 15.74 -4.60 -1.43
N GLY A 162 16.49 -5.70 -1.45
CA GLY A 162 17.81 -5.77 -0.83
C GLY A 162 18.81 -4.75 -1.40
N ASN A 163 18.80 -4.55 -2.72
CA ASN A 163 19.64 -3.56 -3.39
C ASN A 163 19.29 -2.13 -2.97
N VAL A 164 18.00 -1.79 -2.86
CA VAL A 164 17.54 -0.47 -2.41
C VAL A 164 17.97 -0.24 -0.96
N ILE A 165 17.78 -1.21 -0.07
CA ILE A 165 18.21 -1.11 1.34
C ILE A 165 19.73 -0.91 1.41
N SER A 166 20.50 -1.68 0.64
CA SER A 166 21.96 -1.56 0.59
C SER A 166 22.40 -0.18 0.08
N ALA A 167 21.77 0.33 -0.98
CA ALA A 167 22.06 1.65 -1.53
C ALA A 167 21.72 2.78 -0.54
N LEU A 168 20.60 2.67 0.17
CA LEU A 168 20.20 3.65 1.19
C LEU A 168 21.13 3.62 2.43
N GLY A 169 21.68 2.44 2.75
CA GLY A 169 22.61 2.26 3.86
C GLY A 169 24.04 2.75 3.57
N ASP A 170 24.45 2.75 2.30
CA ASP A 170 25.78 3.20 1.90
C ASP A 170 25.83 4.73 1.73
N LYS A 171 26.41 5.42 2.72
CA LYS A 171 26.56 6.89 2.71
C LYS A 171 27.45 7.38 1.56
N SER A 172 28.32 6.54 0.99
CA SER A 172 29.22 6.88 -0.12
C SER A 172 28.46 7.10 -1.43
N LYS A 173 27.30 6.47 -1.61
CA LYS A 173 26.49 6.52 -2.83
C LYS A 173 25.38 7.58 -2.81
N ARG A 174 25.33 8.43 -1.77
CA ARG A 174 24.36 9.52 -1.62
C ARG A 174 24.82 10.85 -2.26
N ALA A 175 25.88 10.84 -3.06
CA ALA A 175 26.45 12.00 -3.73
C ALA A 175 25.86 12.18 -5.14
#